data_AF-A0A9E1SLR2-F1
#
_entry.id   AF-A0A9E1SLR2-F1
#
_cell.length_a   1.000
_cell.length_b   1.000
_cell.length_c   1.000
_cell.angle_alpha   90.00
_cell.angle_beta   90.00
_cell.angle_gamma   90.00
#
_symmetry.space_group_name_H-M   'P 1'
#
loop_
_entity.id
_entity.type
_entity.pdbx_description
1 polymer ?
#
loop_
_entity_poly.entity_id
_entity_poly.type
_entity_poly.pdbx_seq_one_letter_code
_entity_poly.pdbx_strand_id
1 'polypeptide(L)'
;MPLFKTIAADIHDVLHDMDKDYFRKSREQRIGCSIEEAAEDFKTPLKLFKGNLWPYSQHLKSEDFLAGAAPAYSDYMLYSTFLWARGSSMKKIVDDNDPLVDWLSRMDQLFGGLGGQVKYIG
;
A
#
# COMPACT_ATOMS: atom_id res chain seq x y z
N MET A 1 -11.42 3.85 2.21
CA MET A 1 -9.95 3.78 2.13
C MET A 1 -9.48 2.39 2.58
N PRO A 2 -9.71 1.34 1.77
CA PRO A 2 -9.60 -0.05 2.23
C PRO A 2 -8.17 -0.44 2.62
N LEU A 3 -7.14 -0.01 1.87
CA LEU A 3 -5.76 -0.26 2.28
C LEU A 3 -5.43 0.36 3.64
N PHE A 4 -5.82 1.61 3.88
CA PHE A 4 -5.54 2.28 5.15
C PHE A 4 -6.08 1.49 6.34
N LYS A 5 -7.34 1.03 6.28
CA LYS A 5 -7.94 0.23 7.36
C LYS A 5 -7.21 -1.12 7.54
N THR A 6 -6.68 -1.70 6.47
CA THR A 6 -5.92 -2.96 6.49
C THR A 6 -4.63 -2.88 7.32
N ILE A 7 -3.95 -1.73 7.29
CA ILE A 7 -2.63 -1.55 7.89
C ILE A 7 -2.61 -0.51 9.03
N ALA A 8 -3.78 -0.05 9.50
CA ALA A 8 -3.87 1.00 10.51
C ALA A 8 -3.16 0.62 11.82
N ALA A 9 -3.30 -0.63 12.26
CA ALA A 9 -2.61 -1.16 13.43
C ALA A 9 -1.09 -1.23 13.22
N ASP A 10 -0.65 -1.81 12.09
CA ASP A 10 0.78 -1.93 11.77
C ASP A 10 1.47 -0.55 11.75
N ILE A 11 0.79 0.47 11.20
CA ILE A 11 1.29 1.85 11.24
C ILE A 11 1.43 2.33 12.68
N HIS A 12 0.39 2.16 13.51
CA HIS A 12 0.42 2.59 14.90
C HIS A 12 1.58 1.93 15.68
N ASP A 13 1.89 0.66 15.38
CA ASP A 13 2.95 -0.08 16.06
C ASP A 13 4.36 0.45 15.72
N VAL A 14 4.58 0.89 14.48
CA VAL A 14 5.88 1.41 14.02
C VAL A 14 6.05 2.92 14.16
N LEU A 15 4.99 3.64 14.59
CA LEU A 15 5.08 5.07 14.82
C LEU A 15 5.97 5.40 16.02
N HIS A 16 6.57 6.59 15.96
CA HIS A 16 7.23 7.18 17.12
C HIS A 16 6.21 7.37 18.26
N ASP A 17 6.61 7.12 19.51
CA ASP A 17 5.69 7.10 20.65
C ASP A 17 4.91 8.43 20.82
N MET A 18 5.56 9.56 20.52
CA MET A 18 4.92 10.89 20.56
C MET A 18 3.72 11.03 19.61
N ASP A 19 3.64 10.23 18.54
CA ASP A 19 2.58 10.32 17.53
C ASP A 19 1.42 9.35 17.79
N LYS A 20 1.61 8.33 18.64
CA LYS A 20 0.65 7.24 18.83
C LYS A 20 -0.71 7.71 19.35
N ASP A 21 -0.73 8.57 20.37
CA ASP A 21 -1.98 9.05 20.98
C ASP A 21 -2.83 9.86 19.99
N TYR A 22 -2.20 10.80 19.27
CA TYR A 22 -2.88 11.57 18.24
C TYR A 22 -3.33 10.69 17.09
N PHE A 23 -2.48 9.76 16.65
CA PHE A 23 -2.81 8.83 15.58
C PHE A 23 -4.04 8.00 15.96
N ARG A 24 -4.04 7.33 17.12
CA ARG A 24 -5.19 6.54 17.59
C ARG A 24 -6.47 7.37 17.58
N LYS A 25 -6.49 8.50 18.29
CA LYS A 25 -7.68 9.35 18.41
C LYS A 25 -8.26 9.75 17.06
N SER A 26 -7.40 10.20 16.14
CA SER A 26 -7.86 10.71 14.84
C SER A 26 -8.16 9.61 13.82
N ARG A 27 -7.49 8.45 13.90
CA ARG A 27 -7.64 7.36 12.93
C ARG A 27 -8.79 6.43 13.28
N GLU A 28 -9.03 6.14 14.55
CA GLU A 28 -10.21 5.37 14.98
C GLU A 28 -11.51 6.09 14.56
N GLN A 29 -11.58 7.41 14.75
CA GLN A 29 -12.69 8.23 14.24
C GLN A 29 -12.86 8.11 12.71
N ARG A 30 -11.75 8.03 11.97
CA ARG A 30 -11.76 7.93 10.50
C ARG A 30 -12.17 6.55 9.99
N ILE A 31 -11.77 5.48 10.67
CA ILE A 31 -12.03 4.09 10.24
C ILE A 31 -13.30 3.49 10.87
N GLY A 32 -13.85 4.15 11.89
CA GLY A 32 -15.11 3.80 12.54
C GLY A 32 -15.05 2.60 13.47
N CYS A 33 -13.86 2.22 13.93
CA CYS A 33 -13.59 1.11 14.85
C CYS A 33 -12.27 1.38 15.59
N SER A 34 -11.98 0.61 16.64
CA SER A 34 -10.68 0.67 17.28
C SER A 34 -9.56 0.18 16.36
N ILE A 35 -8.31 0.50 16.70
CA ILE A 35 -7.13 -0.03 16.00
C ILE A 35 -7.08 -1.56 16.11
N GLU A 36 -7.42 -2.11 17.28
CA GLU A 36 -7.44 -3.54 17.57
C GLU A 36 -8.48 -4.26 16.71
N GLU A 37 -9.71 -3.72 16.61
CA GLU A 37 -10.76 -4.26 15.73
C GLU A 37 -10.33 -4.24 14.26
N ALA A 38 -9.63 -3.19 13.83
CA ALA A 38 -9.08 -3.12 12.48
C ALA A 38 -7.97 -4.16 12.23
N ALA A 39 -7.20 -4.50 13.26
CA ALA A 39 -6.19 -5.54 13.20
C ALA A 39 -6.82 -6.95 13.09
N GLU A 40 -7.93 -7.20 13.77
CA GLU A 40 -8.64 -8.49 13.72
C GLU A 40 -9.35 -8.71 12.38
N ASP A 41 -10.02 -7.69 11.85
CA ASP A 41 -10.76 -7.76 10.57
C ASP A 41 -10.00 -7.13 9.39
N PHE A 42 -8.67 -7.19 9.36
CA PHE A 42 -7.90 -6.58 8.26
C PHE A 42 -8.14 -7.26 6.89
N LYS A 43 -8.56 -8.53 6.88
CA LYS A 43 -8.72 -9.33 5.65
C LYS A 43 -9.86 -8.84 4.77
N THR A 44 -10.95 -8.37 5.37
CA THR A 44 -12.11 -7.83 4.65
C THR A 44 -11.77 -6.59 3.82
N PRO A 45 -11.18 -5.51 4.39
CA PRO A 45 -10.74 -4.37 3.62
C PRO A 45 -9.56 -4.70 2.70
N LEU A 46 -8.67 -5.65 3.04
CA LEU A 46 -7.61 -6.10 2.13
C LEU A 46 -8.20 -6.71 0.85
N LYS A 47 -9.19 -7.59 0.97
CA LYS A 47 -9.88 -8.20 -0.17
C LYS A 47 -10.54 -7.13 -1.04
N LEU A 48 -11.19 -6.14 -0.43
CA LEU A 48 -11.79 -5.02 -1.15
C LEU A 48 -10.73 -4.18 -1.88
N PHE A 49 -9.60 -3.90 -1.23
CA PHE A 49 -8.49 -3.18 -1.87
C PHE A 49 -7.95 -3.94 -3.08
N LYS A 50 -7.68 -5.25 -2.93
CA LYS A 50 -7.24 -6.10 -4.05
C LYS A 50 -8.25 -6.12 -5.19
N GLY A 51 -9.54 -6.19 -4.90
CA GLY A 51 -10.59 -6.08 -5.93
C GLY A 51 -10.53 -4.77 -6.72
N ASN A 52 -10.24 -3.65 -6.03
CA ASN A 52 -10.10 -2.34 -6.68
C ASN A 52 -8.84 -2.20 -7.55
N LEU A 53 -7.88 -3.14 -7.44
CA LEU A 53 -6.68 -3.13 -8.27
C LEU A 53 -6.93 -3.69 -9.68
N TRP A 54 -8.02 -4.42 -9.88
CA TRP A 54 -8.31 -5.13 -11.13
C TRP A 54 -8.18 -4.28 -12.41
N PRO A 55 -8.66 -3.01 -12.49
CA PRO A 55 -8.48 -2.19 -13.68
C PRO A 55 -7.02 -1.92 -14.03
N TYR A 56 -6.18 -1.66 -13.02
CA TYR A 56 -4.74 -1.46 -13.21
C TYR A 56 -4.07 -2.74 -13.66
N SER A 57 -4.41 -3.87 -13.04
CA SER A 57 -3.91 -5.18 -13.45
C SER A 57 -4.29 -5.53 -14.89
N GLN A 58 -5.48 -5.16 -15.37
CA GLN A 58 -5.85 -5.38 -16.78
C GLN A 58 -5.04 -4.50 -17.72
N HIS A 59 -4.89 -3.21 -17.39
CA HIS A 59 -4.10 -2.27 -18.19
C HIS A 59 -2.63 -2.69 -18.32
N LEU A 60 -2.03 -3.12 -17.20
CA LEU A 60 -0.63 -3.55 -17.12
C LEU A 60 -0.35 -4.92 -17.77
N LYS A 61 -1.35 -5.59 -18.35
CA LYS A 61 -1.11 -6.77 -19.20
C LYS A 61 -0.55 -6.41 -20.57
N SER A 62 -0.84 -5.21 -21.06
CA SER A 62 -0.44 -4.74 -22.40
C SER A 62 0.49 -3.54 -22.38
N GLU A 63 0.55 -2.81 -21.27
CA GLU A 63 1.40 -1.63 -21.11
C GLU A 63 2.44 -1.84 -20.00
N ASP A 64 3.64 -1.28 -20.18
CA ASP A 64 4.70 -1.38 -19.18
C ASP A 64 4.40 -0.53 -17.93
N PHE A 65 3.76 0.63 -18.14
CA PHE A 65 3.37 1.59 -17.11
C PHE A 65 1.91 2.02 -17.30
N LEU A 66 1.31 2.60 -16.26
CA LEU A 66 -0.02 3.19 -16.36
C LEU A 66 -0.08 4.31 -17.40
N ALA A 67 1.03 5.03 -17.58
CA ALA A 67 1.18 6.06 -18.61
C ALA A 67 1.65 5.55 -19.98
N GLY A 68 1.78 4.23 -20.16
CA GLY A 68 2.19 3.59 -21.42
C GLY A 68 3.65 3.12 -21.37
N ALA A 69 4.47 3.55 -22.33
CA ALA A 69 5.85 3.07 -22.49
C ALA A 69 6.86 3.62 -21.45
N ALA A 70 6.51 4.69 -20.73
CA ALA A 70 7.35 5.30 -19.71
C ALA A 70 6.50 5.76 -18.51
N PRO A 71 7.04 5.75 -17.28
CA PRO A 71 6.29 6.14 -16.10
C PRO A 71 5.96 7.64 -16.10
N ALA A 72 4.76 7.98 -15.67
CA ALA A 72 4.38 9.37 -15.42
C ALA A 72 3.74 9.54 -14.04
N TYR A 73 3.14 10.70 -13.79
CA TYR A 73 2.54 11.03 -12.52
C TYR A 73 1.54 9.99 -11.99
N SER A 74 0.75 9.38 -12.90
CA SER A 74 -0.18 8.30 -12.56
C SER A 74 0.52 7.10 -11.92
N ASP A 75 1.68 6.70 -12.45
CA ASP A 75 2.48 5.60 -11.92
C ASP A 75 3.00 5.93 -10.53
N TYR A 76 3.59 7.11 -10.35
CA TYR A 76 4.14 7.53 -9.05
C TYR A 76 3.05 7.64 -7.98
N MET A 77 1.86 8.11 -8.36
CA MET A 77 0.71 8.21 -7.45
C MET A 77 0.28 6.83 -6.95
N LEU A 78 0.08 5.87 -7.85
CA LEU A 78 -0.28 4.51 -7.43
C LEU A 78 0.87 3.84 -6.68
N TYR A 79 2.10 4.01 -7.14
CA TYR A 79 3.28 3.36 -6.58
C TYR A 79 3.58 3.83 -5.15
N SER A 80 3.36 5.11 -4.86
CA SER A 80 3.51 5.68 -3.51
C SER A 80 2.64 4.96 -2.47
N THR A 81 1.46 4.47 -2.90
CA THR A 81 0.55 3.72 -2.03
C THR A 81 1.16 2.39 -1.60
N PHE A 82 1.84 1.70 -2.51
CA PHE A 82 2.53 0.44 -2.23
C PHE A 82 3.82 0.64 -1.44
N LEU A 83 4.60 1.69 -1.75
CA LEU A 83 5.78 2.08 -0.97
C LEU A 83 5.43 2.33 0.50
N TRP A 84 4.37 3.12 0.73
CA TRP A 84 3.90 3.43 2.07
C TRP A 84 3.46 2.18 2.83
N ALA A 85 2.70 1.29 2.18
CA ALA A 85 2.29 0.02 2.79
C ALA A 85 3.49 -0.87 3.12
N ARG A 86 4.45 -1.02 2.20
CA ARG A 86 5.69 -1.79 2.40
C ARG A 86 6.54 -1.26 3.56
N GLY A 87 6.62 0.06 3.72
CA GLY A 87 7.35 0.67 4.84
C GLY A 87 6.68 0.48 6.19
N SER A 88 5.35 0.30 6.21
CA SER A 88 4.55 0.32 7.45
C SER A 88 3.97 -1.04 7.83
N SER A 89 4.03 -2.05 6.96
CA SER A 89 3.36 -3.34 7.16
C SER A 89 4.06 -4.48 6.42
N MET A 90 4.06 -5.65 7.04
CA MET A 90 4.50 -6.91 6.44
C MET A 90 3.38 -7.67 5.70
N LYS A 91 2.16 -7.11 5.65
CA LYS A 91 1.03 -7.75 4.99
C LYS A 91 1.23 -7.80 3.48
N LYS A 92 0.91 -8.94 2.87
CA LYS A 92 0.96 -9.13 1.42
C LYS A 92 -0.19 -8.41 0.72
N ILE A 93 0.11 -7.27 0.12
CA ILE A 93 -0.88 -6.38 -0.51
C ILE A 93 -1.25 -6.80 -1.94
N VAL A 94 -0.29 -7.34 -2.70
CA VAL A 94 -0.46 -7.80 -4.08
C VAL A 94 -0.23 -9.31 -4.15
N ASP A 95 -0.99 -10.02 -4.97
CA ASP A 95 -0.82 -11.46 -5.18
C ASP A 95 0.33 -11.73 -6.16
N ASP A 96 1.09 -12.82 -5.97
CA ASP A 96 2.34 -13.05 -6.73
C ASP A 96 2.15 -13.16 -8.24
N ASN A 97 0.95 -13.55 -8.67
CA ASN A 97 0.63 -13.74 -10.08
C ASN A 97 -0.08 -12.52 -10.70
N ASP A 98 -0.17 -11.40 -9.99
CA ASP A 98 -0.79 -10.18 -10.50
C ASP A 98 0.21 -9.40 -11.39
N PRO A 99 -0.18 -8.92 -12.58
CA PRO A 99 0.66 -8.05 -13.44
C PRO A 99 1.25 -6.83 -12.71
N LEU A 100 0.62 -6.39 -11.62
CA LEU A 100 1.16 -5.35 -10.75
C LEU A 100 2.54 -5.71 -10.16
N VAL A 101 2.87 -6.99 -9.96
CA VAL A 101 4.19 -7.40 -9.44
C VAL A 101 5.31 -6.96 -10.37
N ASP A 102 5.15 -7.18 -11.68
CA ASP A 102 6.16 -6.78 -12.67
C ASP A 102 6.26 -5.26 -12.78
N TRP A 103 5.11 -4.57 -12.71
CA TRP A 103 5.08 -3.11 -12.68
C TRP A 103 5.75 -2.54 -11.42
N LEU A 104 5.49 -3.11 -10.24
CA LEU A 104 6.16 -2.73 -8.99
C LEU A 104 7.68 -2.92 -9.10
N SER A 105 8.14 -4.02 -9.71
CA SER A 105 9.56 -4.28 -9.95
C SER A 105 10.19 -3.22 -10.88
N ARG A 106 9.50 -2.82 -11.95
CA ARG A 106 9.95 -1.72 -12.83
C ARG A 106 10.03 -0.40 -12.06
N MET A 107 9.01 -0.07 -11.26
CA MET A 107 8.98 1.14 -10.45
C MET A 107 10.09 1.16 -9.39
N ASP A 108 10.40 0.01 -8.77
CA ASP A 108 11.47 -0.14 -7.78
C ASP A 108 12.86 0.18 -8.35
N GLN A 109 13.08 -0.02 -9.65
CA GLN A 109 14.37 0.23 -10.33
C GLN A 109 14.57 1.69 -10.74
N LEU A 110 13.52 2.51 -10.75
CA LEU A 110 13.60 3.92 -11.14
C LEU A 110 14.51 4.70 -10.18
N PHE A 111 15.10 5.78 -10.69
CA PHE A 111 15.93 6.71 -9.92
C PHE A 111 17.08 6.04 -9.16
N GLY A 112 17.75 5.07 -9.80
CA GLY A 112 18.86 4.34 -9.17
C GLY A 112 18.42 3.37 -8.07
N GLY A 113 17.17 2.89 -8.14
CA GLY A 113 16.64 1.92 -7.18
C GLY A 113 16.03 2.54 -5.92
N LEU A 114 15.76 3.85 -5.91
CA LEU A 114 15.32 4.58 -4.71
C LEU A 114 14.10 3.92 -4.03
N GLY A 115 13.10 3.55 -4.83
CA GLY A 115 11.89 2.92 -4.32
C GLY A 115 12.12 1.50 -3.81
N GLY A 116 12.98 0.73 -4.48
CA GLY A 116 13.37 -0.62 -4.06
C GLY A 116 14.17 -0.67 -2.75
N GLN A 117 14.69 0.46 -2.27
CA GLN A 117 15.39 0.55 -0.98
C GLN A 117 14.44 0.65 0.23
N VAL A 118 13.15 0.94 0.00
CA VAL A 118 12.17 1.05 1.09
C VAL A 118 11.91 -0.32 1.70
N LYS A 119 12.16 -0.43 3.01
CA LYS A 119 11.93 -1.63 3.82
C LYS A 119 10.93 -1.32 4.92
N TYR A 120 10.34 -2.38 5.47
CA TYR A 120 9.55 -2.29 6.68
C TYR A 120 10.40 -1.65 7.80
N ILE A 121 9.81 -0.66 8.48
CA ILE A 121 10.52 0.20 9.45
C ILE A 121 10.59 -0.44 10.85
N GLY A 122 9.64 -1.34 11.17
CA GLY A 122 9.56 -1.99 12.48
C GLY A 122 10.52 -3.15 12.68
#